data_AF-A0A6I2GTR4-F1
#
_entry.id   AF-A0A6I2GTR4-F1
#
_cell.length_a   1.000
_cell.length_b   1.000
_cell.length_c   1.000
_cell.angle_alpha   90.00
_cell.angle_beta   90.00
_cell.angle_gamma   90.00
#
_symmetry.space_group_name_H-M   'P 1'
#
loop_
_entity.id
_entity.type
_entity.pdbx_description
1 polymer ?
#
loop_
_entity_poly.entity_id
_entity_poly.type
_entity_poly.pdbx_seq_one_letter_code
_entity_poly.pdbx_strand_id
1 'polypeptide(L)'
;MTSVLALKLLLAPGLVTAASLAGRRWGPEVAGWLAGFPMIAGPIALFFALEQGALFGAHSARGTLAGIASLTAYTVVYGHAARRGRWPGALAAGYAAFLAGTALLHALPALSAGAALLLALASLELGLRALPRPAEAAPAAAAPGRWDLPVRAGATLALVLGLTALAARLGPGLSGLLAPFPVASAVLTAFAHQQQGPEAALRLLRGVLRALRAFAAFFAVLALALEPLGIPLAFAAALLTAGAVQALGMLATGRAPAPAPLALPTRGE
;
A
#
# COMPACT_ATOMS: atom_id res chain seq x y z
N MET A 1 7.25 21.05 -19.73
CA MET A 1 7.15 20.94 -18.24
C MET A 1 5.71 20.95 -17.73
N THR A 2 4.77 21.62 -18.40
CA THR A 2 3.33 21.71 -18.03
C THR A 2 2.53 20.42 -18.25
N SER A 3 2.80 19.66 -19.32
CA SER A 3 2.09 18.41 -19.64
C SER A 3 2.39 17.27 -18.65
N VAL A 4 3.60 17.27 -18.09
CA VAL A 4 4.05 16.30 -17.07
C VAL A 4 3.40 16.61 -15.72
N LEU A 5 3.19 17.89 -15.40
CA LEU A 5 2.52 18.33 -14.17
C LEU A 5 1.02 17.99 -14.20
N ALA A 6 0.36 18.20 -15.34
CA ALA A 6 -1.06 17.84 -15.53
C ALA A 6 -1.30 16.33 -15.44
N LEU A 7 -0.39 15.52 -15.99
CA LEU A 7 -0.42 14.07 -15.87
C LEU A 7 -0.17 13.62 -14.40
N LYS A 8 0.80 14.24 -13.71
CA LYS A 8 1.07 14.04 -12.26
C LYS A 8 -0.14 14.42 -11.38
N LEU A 9 -0.88 15.46 -11.74
CA LEU A 9 -2.06 15.97 -11.01
C LEU A 9 -3.33 15.14 -11.22
N LEU A 10 -3.47 14.42 -12.33
CA LEU A 10 -4.70 13.68 -12.65
C LEU A 10 -4.60 12.17 -12.37
N LEU A 11 -3.41 11.56 -12.50
CA LEU A 11 -3.25 10.12 -12.30
C LEU A 11 -3.44 9.68 -10.85
N ALA A 12 -2.80 10.36 -9.90
CA ALA A 12 -2.87 9.99 -8.49
C ALA A 12 -4.29 10.13 -7.91
N PRO A 13 -5.02 11.26 -8.08
CA PRO A 13 -6.40 11.34 -7.64
C PRO A 13 -7.32 10.44 -8.47
N GLY A 14 -7.12 10.29 -9.77
CA GLY A 14 -7.92 9.41 -10.62
C GLY A 14 -7.88 7.95 -10.15
N LEU A 15 -6.69 7.43 -9.84
CA LEU A 15 -6.50 6.08 -9.33
C LEU A 15 -7.00 5.89 -7.90
N VAL A 16 -6.81 6.89 -7.03
CA VAL A 16 -7.40 6.88 -5.67
C VAL A 16 -8.93 6.91 -5.72
N THR A 17 -9.51 7.65 -6.67
CA THR A 17 -10.96 7.73 -6.89
C THR A 17 -11.49 6.40 -7.43
N ALA A 18 -10.79 5.78 -8.39
CA ALA A 18 -11.13 4.45 -8.90
C ALA A 18 -11.07 3.37 -7.80
N ALA A 19 -10.02 3.38 -6.98
CA ALA A 19 -9.88 2.47 -5.84
C ALA A 19 -10.96 2.68 -4.77
N SER A 20 -11.34 3.94 -4.51
CA SER A 20 -12.39 4.28 -3.54
C SER A 20 -13.77 3.86 -4.03
N LEU A 21 -14.09 4.09 -5.31
CA LEU A 21 -15.34 3.63 -5.93
C LEU A 21 -15.44 2.10 -5.94
N ALA A 22 -14.33 1.43 -6.20
CA ALA A 22 -14.26 -0.02 -6.13
C ALA A 22 -14.44 -0.55 -4.69
N GLY A 23 -13.84 0.11 -3.69
CA GLY A 23 -14.07 -0.20 -2.28
C GLY A 23 -15.53 -0.05 -1.85
N ARG A 24 -16.27 0.91 -2.42
CA ARG A 24 -17.72 1.07 -2.19
C ARG A 24 -18.56 -0.04 -2.80
N ARG A 25 -18.12 -0.65 -3.91
CA ARG A 25 -18.89 -1.67 -4.65
C ARG A 25 -18.60 -3.10 -4.21
N TRP A 26 -17.39 -3.38 -3.71
CA TRP A 26 -16.93 -4.75 -3.40
C TRP A 26 -16.38 -4.94 -1.98
N GLY A 27 -16.45 -3.92 -1.12
CA GLY A 27 -16.18 -4.01 0.32
C GLY A 27 -14.73 -3.71 0.76
N PRO A 28 -14.49 -3.62 2.08
CA PRO A 28 -13.22 -3.15 2.65
C PRO A 28 -12.03 -4.09 2.43
N GLU A 29 -12.25 -5.40 2.26
CA GLU A 29 -11.18 -6.31 1.83
C GLU A 29 -10.71 -5.97 0.41
N VAL A 30 -11.61 -5.79 -0.56
CA VAL A 30 -11.25 -5.42 -1.95
C VAL A 30 -10.59 -4.03 -2.02
N ALA A 31 -11.00 -3.09 -1.17
CA ALA A 31 -10.30 -1.81 -1.02
C ALA A 31 -8.84 -2.00 -0.56
N GLY A 32 -8.60 -2.91 0.39
CA GLY A 32 -7.24 -3.30 0.81
C GLY A 32 -6.44 -4.00 -0.29
N TRP A 33 -7.10 -4.77 -1.15
CA TRP A 33 -6.48 -5.38 -2.33
C TRP A 33 -6.02 -4.33 -3.35
N LEU A 34 -6.90 -3.39 -3.69
CA LEU A 34 -6.58 -2.31 -4.64
C LEU A 34 -5.53 -1.34 -4.09
N ALA A 35 -5.52 -1.10 -2.77
CA ALA A 35 -4.51 -0.27 -2.12
C ALA A 35 -3.10 -0.89 -2.18
N GLY A 36 -2.97 -2.21 -2.32
CA GLY A 36 -1.68 -2.90 -2.41
C GLY A 36 -1.20 -3.17 -3.83
N PHE A 37 -2.04 -3.01 -4.86
CA PHE A 37 -1.56 -3.03 -6.24
C PHE A 37 -0.67 -1.80 -6.48
N PRO A 38 0.39 -1.88 -7.31
CA PRO A 38 1.25 -0.72 -7.63
C PRO A 38 0.54 0.33 -8.51
N MET A 39 -0.75 0.60 -8.28
CA MET A 39 -1.49 1.66 -8.95
C MET A 39 -0.86 3.02 -8.68
N ILE A 40 -0.48 3.30 -7.43
CA ILE A 40 0.14 4.59 -7.08
C ILE A 40 1.66 4.54 -7.26
N ALA A 41 2.31 3.48 -6.74
CA ALA A 41 3.76 3.38 -6.76
C ALA A 41 4.34 3.07 -8.14
N GLY A 42 3.60 2.38 -9.01
CA GLY A 42 4.04 2.04 -10.37
C GLY A 42 4.25 3.27 -11.26
N PRO A 43 3.27 4.18 -11.40
CA PRO A 43 3.45 5.44 -12.10
C PRO A 43 4.57 6.31 -11.53
N ILE A 44 4.70 6.38 -10.19
CA ILE A 44 5.80 7.12 -9.55
C ILE A 44 7.15 6.52 -9.95
N ALA A 45 7.28 5.19 -9.91
CA ALA A 45 8.49 4.50 -10.34
C ALA A 45 8.79 4.73 -11.84
N LEU A 46 7.75 4.81 -12.68
CA LEU A 46 7.90 5.11 -14.11
C LEU A 46 8.44 6.52 -14.32
N PHE A 47 7.89 7.50 -13.60
CA PHE A 47 8.40 8.88 -13.65
C PHE A 47 9.86 8.95 -13.20
N PHE A 48 10.24 8.28 -12.13
CA PHE A 48 11.63 8.23 -11.68
C PHE A 48 12.55 7.58 -12.74
N ALA A 49 12.13 6.48 -13.36
CA ALA A 49 12.91 5.85 -14.42
C ALA A 49 13.06 6.73 -15.66
N LEU A 50 12.01 7.48 -16.05
CA LEU A 50 12.04 8.39 -17.19
C LEU A 50 12.85 9.67 -16.91
N GLU A 51 12.75 10.24 -15.71
CA GLU A 51 13.42 11.49 -15.34
C GLU A 51 14.89 11.27 -14.94
N GLN A 52 15.21 10.16 -14.29
CA GLN A 52 16.54 9.90 -13.70
C GLN A 52 17.25 8.68 -14.31
N GLY A 53 16.62 7.98 -15.26
CA GLY A 53 17.19 6.86 -15.97
C GLY A 53 16.94 5.49 -15.34
N ALA A 54 17.21 4.44 -16.12
CA ALA A 54 16.92 3.04 -15.76
C ALA A 54 17.70 2.56 -14.52
N LEU A 55 18.96 2.97 -14.36
CA LEU A 55 19.80 2.60 -13.21
C LEU A 55 19.22 3.16 -11.90
N PHE A 56 18.80 4.43 -11.91
CA PHE A 56 18.14 5.03 -10.75
C PHE A 56 16.83 4.31 -10.44
N GLY A 57 16.01 4.01 -11.47
CA GLY A 57 14.78 3.26 -11.31
C GLY A 57 15.01 1.86 -10.70
N ALA A 58 16.04 1.14 -11.14
CA ALA A 58 16.40 -0.17 -10.61
C ALA A 58 16.85 -0.08 -9.14
N HIS A 59 17.68 0.91 -8.80
CA HIS A 59 18.12 1.15 -7.43
C HIS A 59 16.95 1.52 -6.51
N SER A 60 16.07 2.42 -6.96
CA SER A 60 14.85 2.78 -6.24
C SER A 60 13.95 1.57 -6.02
N ALA A 61 13.80 0.70 -7.03
CA ALA A 61 12.99 -0.50 -6.92
C ALA A 61 13.54 -1.51 -5.89
N ARG A 62 14.86 -1.66 -5.79
CA ARG A 62 15.52 -2.45 -4.73
C ARG A 62 15.26 -1.86 -3.34
N GLY A 63 15.36 -0.53 -3.22
CA GLY A 63 15.01 0.17 -1.98
C GLY A 63 13.55 -0.05 -1.59
N THR A 64 12.62 0.02 -2.56
CA THR A 64 11.19 -0.23 -2.34
C THR A 64 10.94 -1.65 -1.83
N LEU A 65 11.61 -2.66 -2.40
CA LEU A 65 11.52 -4.05 -1.92
C LEU A 65 11.95 -4.16 -0.45
N ALA A 66 13.09 -3.59 -0.09
CA ALA A 66 13.56 -3.59 1.30
C ALA A 66 12.55 -2.87 2.21
N GLY A 67 12.00 -1.74 1.77
CA GLY A 67 11.00 -0.96 2.51
C GLY A 67 9.68 -1.71 2.79
N ILE A 68 9.38 -2.79 2.08
CA ILE A 68 8.23 -3.67 2.40
C ILE A 68 8.37 -4.27 3.80
N ALA A 69 9.60 -4.51 4.29
CA ALA A 69 9.81 -4.96 5.66
C ALA A 69 9.40 -3.88 6.69
N SER A 70 9.74 -2.61 6.44
CA SER A 70 9.30 -1.48 7.27
C SER A 70 7.77 -1.32 7.25
N LEU A 71 7.16 -1.45 6.08
CA LEU A 71 5.69 -1.44 5.95
C LEU A 71 5.06 -2.61 6.69
N THR A 72 5.66 -3.79 6.65
CA THR A 72 5.17 -4.96 7.39
C THR A 72 5.28 -4.73 8.90
N ALA A 73 6.38 -4.18 9.39
CA ALA A 73 6.53 -3.78 10.79
C ALA A 73 5.45 -2.80 11.24
N TYR A 74 5.13 -1.78 10.41
CA TYR A 74 3.99 -0.90 10.62
C TYR A 74 2.69 -1.68 10.82
N THR A 75 2.37 -2.61 9.91
CA THR A 75 1.10 -3.36 9.99
C THR A 75 1.00 -4.20 11.27
N VAL A 76 2.08 -4.88 11.65
CA VAL A 76 2.11 -5.76 12.82
C VAL A 76 2.00 -4.95 14.10
N VAL A 77 2.76 -3.86 14.22
CA VAL A 77 2.75 -3.01 15.42
C VAL A 77 1.41 -2.30 15.55
N TYR A 78 0.87 -1.73 14.46
CA TYR A 78 -0.47 -1.15 14.47
C TYR A 78 -1.49 -2.19 14.93
N GLY A 79 -1.49 -3.40 14.36
CA GLY A 79 -2.47 -4.44 14.67
C GLY A 79 -2.46 -4.86 16.15
N HIS A 80 -1.29 -4.98 16.77
CA HIS A 80 -1.18 -5.24 18.21
C HIS A 80 -1.64 -4.06 19.06
N ALA A 81 -1.22 -2.84 18.69
CA ALA A 81 -1.61 -1.63 19.41
C ALA A 81 -3.12 -1.35 19.31
N ALA A 82 -3.74 -1.71 18.19
CA ALA A 82 -5.18 -1.55 17.96
C ALA A 82 -6.02 -2.33 18.98
N ARG A 83 -5.56 -3.50 19.44
CA ARG A 83 -6.27 -4.28 20.47
C ARG A 83 -6.21 -3.65 21.86
N ARG A 84 -5.30 -2.71 22.10
CA ARG A 84 -5.01 -2.15 23.43
C ARG A 84 -5.48 -0.71 23.61
N GLY A 85 -5.90 -0.02 22.56
CA GLY A 85 -6.21 1.39 22.65
C GLY A 85 -6.84 1.99 21.40
N ARG A 86 -6.92 3.32 21.39
CA ARG A 86 -7.57 4.09 20.32
C ARG A 86 -6.67 4.21 19.07
N TRP A 87 -7.29 4.49 17.94
CA TRP A 87 -6.60 4.60 16.64
C TRP A 87 -5.39 5.55 16.59
N PRO A 88 -5.34 6.72 17.28
CA PRO A 88 -4.19 7.60 17.16
C PRO A 88 -2.92 6.98 17.76
N GLY A 89 -3.05 6.29 18.90
CA GLY A 89 -1.93 5.60 19.54
C GLY A 89 -1.43 4.42 18.71
N ALA A 90 -2.34 3.64 18.12
CA ALA A 90 -1.97 2.57 17.21
C ALA A 90 -1.27 3.08 15.94
N LEU A 91 -1.75 4.20 15.40
CA LEU A 91 -1.16 4.85 14.24
C LEU A 91 0.26 5.36 14.54
N ALA A 92 0.43 6.07 15.66
CA ALA A 92 1.73 6.58 16.09
C ALA A 92 2.74 5.44 16.32
N ALA A 93 2.32 4.36 16.98
CA ALA A 93 3.15 3.17 17.18
C ALA A 93 3.54 2.50 15.86
N GLY A 94 2.58 2.36 14.93
CA GLY A 94 2.84 1.85 13.59
C GLY A 94 3.87 2.70 12.83
N TYR A 95 3.71 4.03 12.83
CA TYR A 95 4.67 4.92 12.16
C TYR A 95 6.05 4.89 12.80
N ALA A 96 6.13 4.82 14.13
CA ALA A 96 7.40 4.64 14.83
C ALA A 96 8.09 3.34 14.38
N ALA A 97 7.36 2.24 14.25
CA ALA A 97 7.89 0.97 13.76
C ALA A 97 8.34 1.05 12.29
N PHE A 98 7.58 1.74 11.43
CA PHE A 98 7.97 2.00 10.05
C PHE A 98 9.31 2.74 9.99
N LEU A 99 9.38 3.89 10.66
CA LEU A 99 10.55 4.77 10.64
C LEU A 99 11.77 4.10 11.26
N ALA A 100 11.62 3.36 12.36
CA ALA A 100 12.69 2.57 12.95
C ALA A 100 13.20 1.48 12.00
N GLY A 101 12.29 0.75 11.34
CA GLY A 101 12.66 -0.24 10.34
C GLY A 101 13.38 0.38 9.13
N THR A 102 12.90 1.52 8.64
CA THR A 102 13.54 2.26 7.55
C THR A 102 14.92 2.78 7.94
N ALA A 103 15.09 3.32 9.15
CA ALA A 103 16.38 3.76 9.65
C ALA A 103 17.37 2.60 9.78
N LEU A 104 16.92 1.45 10.29
CA LEU A 104 17.74 0.24 10.36
C LEU A 104 18.18 -0.23 8.98
N LEU A 105 17.27 -0.32 8.01
CA LEU A 105 17.59 -0.72 6.64
C LEU A 105 18.52 0.28 5.95
N HIS A 106 18.38 1.57 6.24
CA HIS A 106 19.26 2.60 5.70
C HIS A 106 20.70 2.50 6.24
N ALA A 107 20.86 2.05 7.49
CA ALA A 107 22.16 1.83 8.09
C ALA A 107 22.89 0.57 7.58
N LEU A 108 22.18 -0.34 6.92
CA LEU A 108 22.76 -1.55 6.35
C LEU A 108 23.33 -1.30 4.94
N PRO A 109 24.32 -2.10 4.50
CA PRO A 109 24.76 -2.07 3.11
C PRO A 109 23.62 -2.35 2.14
N ALA A 110 23.71 -1.77 0.93
CA ALA A 110 22.70 -1.94 -0.10
C ALA A 110 22.48 -3.43 -0.42
N LEU A 111 21.24 -3.88 -0.27
CA LEU A 111 20.86 -5.27 -0.56
C LEU A 111 20.84 -5.52 -2.06
N SER A 112 21.26 -6.71 -2.47
CA SER A 112 21.01 -7.20 -3.82
C SER A 112 19.49 -7.34 -4.07
N ALA A 113 19.06 -7.29 -5.32
CA ALA A 113 17.64 -7.45 -5.67
C ALA A 113 17.05 -8.77 -5.12
N GLY A 114 17.82 -9.86 -5.19
CA GLY A 114 17.42 -11.15 -4.62
C GLY A 114 17.29 -11.11 -3.10
N ALA A 115 18.25 -10.52 -2.39
CA ALA A 115 18.19 -10.38 -0.93
C ALA A 115 17.02 -9.49 -0.48
N ALA A 116 16.77 -8.38 -1.19
CA ALA A 116 15.65 -7.49 -0.92
C ALA A 116 14.29 -8.17 -1.16
N LEU A 117 14.17 -8.99 -2.21
CA LEU A 117 12.96 -9.79 -2.47
C LEU A 117 12.75 -10.85 -1.39
N LEU A 118 13.80 -11.58 -0.99
CA LEU A 118 13.71 -12.57 0.08
C LEU A 118 13.29 -11.93 1.40
N LEU A 119 13.89 -10.78 1.76
CA LEU A 119 13.50 -9.99 2.92
C LEU A 119 12.02 -9.57 2.85
N ALA A 120 11.57 -9.05 1.69
CA ALA A 120 10.19 -8.65 1.49
C ALA A 120 9.24 -9.84 1.71
N LEU A 121 9.46 -10.96 1.03
CA LEU A 121 8.59 -12.15 1.13
C LEU A 121 8.61 -12.75 2.54
N ALA A 122 9.78 -12.86 3.16
CA ALA A 122 9.92 -13.35 4.53
C ALA A 122 9.20 -12.43 5.53
N SER A 123 9.37 -11.11 5.40
CA SER A 123 8.69 -10.15 6.26
C SER A 123 7.18 -10.21 6.11
N LEU A 124 6.64 -10.34 4.89
CA LEU A 124 5.21 -10.47 4.65
C LEU A 124 4.62 -11.75 5.28
N GLU A 125 5.32 -12.88 5.16
CA GLU A 125 4.88 -14.15 5.73
C GLU A 125 4.95 -14.14 7.26
N LEU A 126 6.08 -13.67 7.82
CA LEU A 126 6.23 -13.48 9.27
C LEU A 126 5.19 -12.49 9.80
N GLY A 127 4.95 -11.40 9.08
CA GLY A 127 3.95 -10.39 9.40
C GLY A 127 2.54 -10.96 9.42
N LEU A 128 2.14 -11.77 8.45
CA LEU A 128 0.83 -12.42 8.41
C LEU A 128 0.62 -13.41 9.57
N ARG A 129 1.68 -14.07 10.02
CA ARG A 129 1.68 -14.98 11.18
C ARG A 129 1.65 -14.22 12.50
N ALA A 130 2.42 -13.15 12.61
CA ALA A 130 2.51 -12.32 13.80
C ALA A 130 1.27 -11.44 14.00
N LEU A 131 0.63 -10.98 12.92
CA LEU A 131 -0.53 -10.10 12.99
C LEU A 131 -1.71 -10.84 13.64
N PRO A 132 -2.37 -10.27 14.68
CA PRO A 132 -3.46 -10.93 15.37
C PRO A 132 -4.58 -11.38 14.42
N ARG A 133 -5.17 -12.55 14.70
CA ARG A 133 -6.33 -13.03 13.94
C ARG A 133 -7.57 -12.26 14.38
N PRO A 134 -8.32 -11.66 13.44
CA PRO A 134 -9.55 -10.99 13.78
C PRO A 134 -10.64 -11.99 14.17
N ALA A 135 -11.54 -11.60 15.06
CA ALA A 135 -12.73 -12.37 15.42
C ALA A 135 -13.73 -12.45 14.25
N GLU A 136 -14.46 -13.57 14.15
CA GLU A 136 -15.41 -13.84 13.06
C GLU A 136 -16.68 -12.96 13.10
N ALA A 137 -17.13 -12.56 14.29
CA ALA A 137 -18.30 -11.70 14.43
C ALA A 137 -17.95 -10.23 14.11
N ALA A 138 -18.37 -9.74 12.94
CA ALA A 138 -18.29 -8.33 12.60
C ALA A 138 -19.54 -7.59 13.11
N PRO A 139 -19.40 -6.53 13.92
CA PRO A 139 -20.49 -5.60 14.15
C PRO A 139 -20.93 -4.97 12.80
N ALA A 140 -22.24 -4.75 12.64
CA ALA A 140 -22.77 -4.06 11.47
C ALA A 140 -22.10 -2.68 11.33
N ALA A 141 -21.61 -2.36 10.13
CA ALA A 141 -20.97 -1.07 9.87
C ALA A 141 -21.98 0.07 10.05
N ALA A 142 -21.69 1.03 10.93
CA ALA A 142 -22.44 2.26 10.99
C ALA A 142 -22.35 2.99 9.64
N ALA A 143 -23.47 3.58 9.19
CA ALA A 143 -23.51 4.32 7.94
C ALA A 143 -22.49 5.48 7.97
N PRO A 144 -21.62 5.62 6.96
CA PRO A 144 -20.58 6.65 6.97
C PRO A 144 -21.19 8.04 6.94
N GLY A 145 -20.64 8.95 7.75
CA GLY A 145 -21.07 10.33 7.82
C GLY A 145 -20.68 11.12 6.57
N ARG A 146 -21.45 12.16 6.25
CA ARG A 146 -21.25 13.04 5.07
C ARG A 146 -19.84 13.64 5.01
N TRP A 147 -19.19 13.80 6.17
CA TRP A 147 -17.88 14.40 6.35
C TRP A 147 -16.72 13.39 6.35
N ASP A 148 -16.98 12.08 6.33
CA ASP A 148 -15.93 11.06 6.39
C ASP A 148 -15.01 11.09 5.16
N LEU A 149 -15.58 11.28 3.98
CA LEU A 149 -14.85 11.37 2.70
C LEU A 149 -13.93 12.61 2.63
N PRO A 150 -14.41 13.84 2.88
CA PRO A 150 -13.55 15.01 2.86
C PRO A 150 -12.47 14.99 3.96
N VAL A 151 -12.75 14.45 5.15
CA VAL A 151 -11.72 14.32 6.21
C VAL A 151 -10.66 13.29 5.85
N ARG A 152 -11.03 12.14 5.26
CA ARG A 152 -10.07 11.17 4.72
C ARG A 152 -9.20 11.79 3.64
N ALA A 153 -9.80 12.55 2.72
CA ALA A 153 -9.09 13.22 1.65
C ALA A 153 -8.12 14.28 2.21
N GLY A 154 -8.56 15.09 3.16
CA GLY A 154 -7.72 16.10 3.83
C GLY A 154 -6.55 15.50 4.61
N ALA A 155 -6.78 14.41 5.37
CA ALA A 155 -5.73 13.71 6.09
C ALA A 155 -4.72 13.07 5.14
N THR A 156 -5.20 12.43 4.07
CA THR A 156 -4.34 11.88 3.00
C THR A 156 -3.51 12.98 2.38
N LEU A 157 -4.12 14.11 2.03
CA LEU A 157 -3.44 15.25 1.42
C LEU A 157 -2.37 15.84 2.35
N ALA A 158 -2.70 16.10 3.62
CA ALA A 158 -1.74 16.63 4.60
C ALA A 158 -0.53 15.71 4.77
N LEU A 159 -0.78 14.40 4.79
CA LEU A 159 0.26 13.39 4.98
C LEU A 159 1.13 13.23 3.73
N VAL A 160 0.54 13.28 2.54
CA VAL A 160 1.27 13.34 1.25
C VAL A 160 2.11 14.61 1.18
N LEU A 161 1.57 15.78 1.54
CA LEU A 161 2.29 17.06 1.51
C LEU A 161 3.46 17.07 2.50
N GLY A 162 3.26 16.57 3.71
CA GLY A 162 4.33 16.43 4.71
C GLY A 162 5.44 15.50 4.23
N LEU A 163 5.08 14.35 3.65
CA LEU A 163 6.05 13.41 3.09
C LEU A 163 6.79 14.02 1.88
N THR A 164 6.08 14.76 1.02
CA THR A 164 6.66 15.44 -0.16
C THR A 164 7.64 16.54 0.24
N ALA A 165 7.30 17.33 1.26
CA ALA A 165 8.20 18.36 1.80
C ALA A 165 9.48 17.75 2.39
N LEU A 166 9.37 16.60 3.06
CA LEU A 166 10.52 15.87 3.58
C LEU A 166 11.34 15.21 2.44
N ALA A 167 10.67 14.76 1.38
CA ALA A 167 11.28 14.07 0.25
C ALA A 167 12.26 14.91 -0.56
N ALA A 168 12.06 16.24 -0.63
CA ALA A 168 12.98 17.16 -1.30
C ALA A 168 14.41 17.15 -0.73
N ARG A 169 14.61 16.53 0.45
CA ARG A 169 15.92 16.41 1.12
C ARG A 169 16.49 14.99 1.09
N LEU A 170 15.85 14.05 0.39
CA LEU A 170 16.21 12.64 0.41
C LEU A 170 17.00 12.23 -0.84
N GLY A 171 18.08 11.49 -0.65
CA GLY A 171 18.82 10.84 -1.74
C GLY A 171 18.17 9.54 -2.23
N PRO A 172 18.68 8.96 -3.34
CA PRO A 172 18.08 7.81 -4.05
C PRO A 172 17.71 6.61 -3.15
N GLY A 173 18.58 6.26 -2.18
CA GLY A 173 18.36 5.13 -1.29
C GLY A 173 17.19 5.33 -0.32
N LEU A 174 17.05 6.53 0.25
CA LEU A 174 15.93 6.87 1.14
C LEU A 174 14.63 7.01 0.38
N SER A 175 14.65 7.55 -0.84
CA SER A 175 13.47 7.62 -1.72
C SER A 175 12.89 6.23 -2.00
N GLY A 176 13.74 5.22 -2.23
CA GLY A 176 13.31 3.83 -2.40
C GLY A 176 12.72 3.24 -1.11
N LEU A 177 13.42 3.36 0.03
CA LEU A 177 12.94 2.81 1.31
C LEU A 177 11.62 3.45 1.79
N LEU A 178 11.37 4.70 1.40
CA LEU A 178 10.14 5.45 1.72
C LEU A 178 9.04 5.32 0.66
N ALA A 179 9.33 4.74 -0.51
CA ALA A 179 8.31 4.52 -1.54
C ALA A 179 7.07 3.72 -1.05
N PRO A 180 7.19 2.69 -0.19
CA PRO A 180 6.04 1.97 0.36
C PRO A 180 5.49 2.62 1.64
N PHE A 181 5.72 3.92 1.87
CA PHE A 181 5.21 4.59 3.07
C PHE A 181 3.68 4.40 3.21
N PRO A 182 3.17 4.04 4.41
CA PRO A 182 1.76 3.70 4.60
C PRO A 182 0.89 4.96 4.65
N VAL A 183 0.66 5.61 3.51
CA VAL A 183 -0.30 6.73 3.42
C VAL A 183 -1.72 6.18 3.35
N ALA A 184 -2.04 5.45 2.29
CA ALA A 184 -3.39 4.93 2.04
C ALA A 184 -3.81 3.92 3.11
N SER A 185 -2.92 2.98 3.45
CA SER A 185 -3.18 1.99 4.50
C SER A 185 -3.40 2.66 5.85
N ALA A 186 -2.62 3.68 6.23
CA ALA A 186 -2.85 4.39 7.48
C ALA A 186 -4.21 5.06 7.57
N VAL A 187 -4.61 5.80 6.53
CA VAL A 187 -5.90 6.48 6.52
C VAL A 187 -7.02 5.44 6.57
N LEU A 188 -6.97 4.41 5.73
CA LEU A 188 -8.00 3.37 5.71
C LEU A 188 -8.07 2.59 7.03
N THR A 189 -6.93 2.22 7.62
CA THR A 189 -6.88 1.49 8.89
C THR A 189 -7.33 2.37 10.06
N ALA A 190 -6.92 3.64 10.12
CA ALA A 190 -7.32 4.57 11.18
C ALA A 190 -8.84 4.76 11.20
N PHE A 191 -9.43 4.98 10.02
CA PHE A 191 -10.87 5.11 9.91
C PHE A 191 -11.61 3.81 10.16
N ALA A 192 -11.14 2.67 9.64
CA ALA A 192 -11.73 1.36 9.95
C ALA A 192 -11.70 1.09 11.46
N HIS A 193 -10.58 1.42 12.12
CA HIS A 193 -10.42 1.29 13.56
C HIS A 193 -11.39 2.22 14.32
N GLN A 194 -11.50 3.48 13.90
CA GLN A 194 -12.39 4.45 14.55
C GLN A 194 -13.87 4.08 14.40
N GLN A 195 -14.30 3.65 13.21
CA GLN A 195 -15.72 3.46 12.88
C GLN A 195 -16.23 2.05 13.18
N GLN A 196 -15.38 1.03 13.02
CA GLN A 196 -15.77 -0.38 13.05
C GLN A 196 -14.93 -1.19 14.05
N GLY A 197 -14.06 -0.53 14.81
CA GLY A 197 -13.24 -1.14 15.85
C GLY A 197 -12.00 -1.86 15.34
N PRO A 198 -11.21 -2.43 16.28
CA PRO A 198 -9.90 -3.02 15.99
C PRO A 198 -9.96 -4.23 15.06
N GLU A 199 -11.06 -4.99 15.09
CA GLU A 199 -11.25 -6.17 14.24
C GLU A 199 -11.33 -5.82 12.76
N ALA A 200 -11.98 -4.70 12.42
CA ALA A 200 -12.03 -4.20 11.05
C ALA A 200 -10.65 -3.72 10.58
N ALA A 201 -9.90 -3.06 11.45
CA ALA A 201 -8.52 -2.66 11.18
C ALA A 201 -7.62 -3.88 10.92
N LEU A 202 -7.71 -4.93 11.74
CA LEU A 202 -6.95 -6.17 11.56
C LEU A 202 -7.29 -6.88 10.24
N ARG A 203 -8.57 -6.97 9.87
CA ARG A 203 -8.98 -7.52 8.55
C ARG A 203 -8.36 -6.73 7.41
N LEU A 204 -8.40 -5.40 7.49
CA LEU A 204 -7.80 -4.52 6.48
C LEU A 204 -6.29 -4.73 6.38
N LEU A 205 -5.56 -4.74 7.50
CA LEU A 205 -4.11 -4.93 7.53
C LEU A 205 -3.69 -6.30 7.00
N ARG A 206 -4.46 -7.37 7.29
CA ARG A 206 -4.24 -8.69 6.68
C ARG A 206 -4.46 -8.66 5.17
N GLY A 207 -5.44 -7.89 4.68
CA GLY A 207 -5.64 -7.64 3.26
C GLY A 207 -4.44 -6.94 2.61
N VAL A 208 -3.93 -5.88 3.25
CA VAL A 208 -2.74 -5.13 2.81
C VAL A 208 -1.54 -6.07 2.68
N LEU A 209 -1.22 -6.87 3.71
CA LEU A 209 -0.09 -7.79 3.67
C LEU A 209 -0.17 -8.83 2.54
N ARG A 210 -1.39 -9.30 2.21
CA ARG A 210 -1.59 -10.20 1.06
C ARG A 210 -1.38 -9.48 -0.27
N ALA A 211 -1.89 -8.26 -0.40
CA ALA A 211 -1.77 -7.46 -1.62
C ALA A 211 -0.31 -7.04 -1.90
N LEU A 212 0.49 -6.82 -0.85
CA LEU A 212 1.91 -6.50 -0.99
C LEU A 212 2.76 -7.59 -1.66
N ARG A 213 2.24 -8.81 -1.84
CA ARG A 213 2.93 -9.86 -2.63
C ARG A 213 3.01 -9.49 -4.11
N ALA A 214 1.94 -8.94 -4.68
CA ALA A 214 1.94 -8.44 -6.06
C ALA A 214 2.81 -7.18 -6.20
N PHE A 215 2.80 -6.32 -5.18
CA PHE A 215 3.69 -5.17 -5.08
C PHE A 215 5.18 -5.58 -5.07
N ALA A 216 5.55 -6.57 -4.25
CA ALA A 216 6.89 -7.12 -4.21
C ALA A 216 7.31 -7.70 -5.57
N ALA A 217 6.42 -8.47 -6.21
CA ALA A 217 6.69 -9.04 -7.53
C ALA A 217 6.93 -7.96 -8.59
N PHE A 218 6.11 -6.90 -8.62
CA PHE A 218 6.29 -5.75 -9.49
C PHE A 218 7.68 -5.11 -9.33
N PHE A 219 8.05 -4.75 -8.11
CA PHE A 219 9.32 -4.08 -7.84
C PHE A 219 10.53 -5.00 -8.01
N ALA A 220 10.38 -6.32 -7.82
CA ALA A 220 11.43 -7.28 -8.15
C ALA A 220 11.72 -7.35 -9.64
N VAL A 221 10.68 -7.38 -10.47
CA VAL A 221 10.87 -7.32 -11.92
C VAL A 221 11.53 -6.00 -12.32
N LEU A 222 11.08 -4.85 -11.80
CA LEU A 222 11.75 -3.57 -12.10
C LEU A 222 13.22 -3.54 -11.66
N ALA A 223 13.53 -4.04 -10.47
CA ALA A 223 14.89 -4.07 -9.92
C ALA A 223 15.88 -4.90 -10.76
N LEU A 224 15.37 -5.89 -11.52
CA LEU A 224 16.15 -6.81 -12.35
C LEU A 224 16.11 -6.48 -13.84
N ALA A 225 14.99 -5.97 -14.34
CA ALA A 225 14.71 -5.82 -15.76
C ALA A 225 14.98 -4.41 -16.31
N LEU A 226 15.00 -3.37 -15.45
CA LEU A 226 15.16 -1.99 -15.93
C LEU A 226 16.48 -1.75 -16.66
N GLU A 227 17.60 -2.25 -16.10
CA GLU A 227 18.92 -2.12 -16.71
C GLU A 227 19.06 -2.94 -18.02
N PRO A 228 18.74 -4.25 -18.07
CA PRO A 228 18.96 -5.06 -19.27
C PRO A 228 17.88 -4.91 -20.36
N LEU A 229 16.62 -4.61 -20.01
CA LEU A 229 15.51 -4.57 -20.97
C LEU A 229 15.02 -3.15 -21.28
N GLY A 230 15.50 -2.15 -20.54
CA GLY A 230 15.02 -0.78 -20.64
C GLY A 230 13.62 -0.58 -20.07
N ILE A 231 13.17 0.68 -20.06
CA ILE A 231 11.96 1.11 -19.35
C ILE A 231 10.69 0.43 -19.89
N PRO A 232 10.37 0.43 -21.20
CA PRO A 232 9.08 -0.07 -21.67
C PRO A 232 8.86 -1.56 -21.37
N LEU A 233 9.87 -2.39 -21.66
CA LEU A 233 9.79 -3.84 -21.46
C LEU A 233 9.80 -4.22 -19.98
N ALA A 234 10.59 -3.53 -19.16
CA ALA A 234 10.61 -3.77 -17.71
C ALA A 234 9.25 -3.48 -17.06
N PHE A 235 8.60 -2.37 -17.42
CA PHE A 235 7.27 -2.02 -16.89
C PHE A 235 6.17 -2.96 -17.40
N ALA A 236 6.20 -3.35 -18.68
CA ALA A 236 5.26 -4.33 -19.22
C ALA A 236 5.40 -5.68 -18.49
N ALA A 237 6.62 -6.19 -18.35
CA ALA A 237 6.89 -7.41 -17.60
C ALA A 237 6.43 -7.30 -16.14
N ALA A 238 6.74 -6.19 -15.47
CA ALA A 238 6.37 -5.98 -14.06
C ALA A 238 4.85 -5.97 -13.86
N LEU A 239 4.09 -5.33 -14.76
CA LEU A 239 2.63 -5.31 -14.73
C LEU A 239 2.03 -6.70 -14.95
N LEU A 240 2.55 -7.46 -15.92
CA LEU A 240 2.11 -8.83 -16.19
C LEU A 240 2.37 -9.75 -14.98
N THR A 241 3.58 -9.68 -14.41
CA THR A 241 3.93 -10.48 -13.22
C THR A 241 3.08 -10.08 -12.01
N ALA A 242 2.87 -8.79 -11.76
CA ALA A 242 2.01 -8.33 -10.68
C ALA A 242 0.57 -8.81 -10.85
N GLY A 243 0.03 -8.72 -12.07
CA GLY A 243 -1.30 -9.23 -12.41
C GLY A 243 -1.44 -10.74 -12.20
N ALA A 244 -0.43 -11.52 -12.62
CA ALA A 244 -0.42 -12.97 -12.43
C ALA A 244 -0.37 -13.36 -10.94
N VAL A 245 0.52 -12.73 -10.15
CA VAL A 245 0.62 -12.96 -8.70
C VAL A 245 -0.68 -12.57 -8.00
N GLN A 246 -1.30 -11.47 -8.42
CA GLN A 246 -2.60 -11.04 -7.88
C GLN A 246 -3.69 -12.07 -8.19
N ALA A 247 -3.81 -12.52 -9.43
CA ALA A 247 -4.80 -13.48 -9.87
C ALA A 247 -4.65 -14.84 -9.15
N LEU A 248 -3.42 -15.35 -9.03
CA LEU A 248 -3.14 -16.57 -8.27
C LEU A 248 -3.53 -16.43 -6.79
N GLY A 249 -3.27 -15.27 -6.20
CA GLY A 249 -3.73 -14.97 -4.84
C GLY A 249 -5.25 -14.99 -4.69
N MET A 250 -6.00 -14.52 -5.69
CA MET A 250 -7.47 -14.56 -5.68
C MET A 250 -7.99 -15.99 -5.74
N LEU A 251 -7.43 -16.79 -6.66
CA LEU A 251 -7.80 -18.20 -6.81
C LEU A 251 -7.51 -19.01 -5.55
N ALA A 252 -6.34 -18.79 -4.92
CA ALA A 252 -5.93 -19.50 -3.71
C ALA A 252 -6.78 -19.15 -2.47
N THR A 253 -7.45 -18.00 -2.46
CA THR A 253 -8.30 -17.58 -1.33
C THR A 253 -9.78 -17.88 -1.53
N GLY A 254 -10.19 -18.39 -2.70
CA GLY A 254 -11.57 -18.79 -3.00
C GLY A 254 -12.59 -17.65 -2.97
N ARG A 255 -12.14 -16.38 -2.91
CA ARG A 255 -12.99 -15.19 -2.78
C ARG A 255 -13.07 -14.47 -4.11
N ALA A 256 -14.04 -14.88 -4.95
CA ALA A 256 -14.51 -14.01 -6.00
C ALA A 256 -15.16 -12.77 -5.37
N PRO A 257 -14.96 -11.55 -5.91
CA PRO A 257 -15.66 -10.36 -5.44
C PRO A 257 -17.16 -10.55 -5.71
N ALA A 258 -17.90 -11.03 -4.71
CA ALA A 258 -19.35 -11.01 -4.77
C ALA A 258 -19.78 -9.54 -4.86
N PRO A 259 -20.54 -9.13 -5.89
CA PRO A 259 -21.07 -7.77 -5.94
C PRO A 259 -21.89 -7.53 -4.67
N ALA A 260 -21.66 -6.38 -4.01
CA ALA A 260 -22.51 -5.98 -2.90
C ALA A 260 -23.97 -6.05 -3.37
N PRO A 261 -24.89 -6.64 -2.58
CA PRO A 261 -26.30 -6.67 -2.95
C PRO A 261 -26.73 -5.23 -3.20
N LEU A 262 -27.24 -4.98 -4.41
CA LEU A 262 -27.91 -3.74 -4.74
C LEU A 262 -28.94 -3.52 -3.63
N ALA A 263 -28.75 -2.49 -2.80
CA ALA A 263 -29.79 -2.01 -1.94
C ALA A 263 -30.92 -1.59 -2.89
N LEU A 264 -31.90 -2.48 -3.08
CA LEU A 264 -33.12 -2.14 -3.76
C LEU A 264 -33.66 -0.92 -3.02
N PRO A 265 -33.95 0.20 -3.70
CA PRO A 265 -34.64 1.30 -3.05
C PRO A 265 -35.89 0.70 -2.44
N THR A 266 -35.98 0.78 -1.11
CA THR A 266 -37.21 0.52 -0.38
C THR A 266 -38.24 1.47 -0.98
N ARG A 267 -39.08 0.94 -1.87
CA ARG A 267 -40.30 1.63 -2.27
C ARG A 267 -41.17 1.69 -1.02
N GLY A 268 -41.25 2.87 -0.45
CA GLY A 268 -42.11 3.22 0.67
C GLY A 268 -41.81 4.67 1.01
N GLU A 269 -42.77 5.55 1.23
CA GLU A 269 -44.23 5.49 1.34
C GLU A 269 -44.74 6.89 1.01
#